data_AF-A1C8V8-F1
#
_entry.id   AF-A1C8V8-F1
#
_cell.length_a   1.000
_cell.length_b   1.000
_cell.length_c   1.000
_cell.angle_alpha   90.00
_cell.angle_beta   90.00
_cell.angle_gamma   90.00
#
_symmetry.space_group_name_H-M   'P 1'
#
loop_
_entity.id
_entity.type
_entity.pdbx_description
1 polymer ?
#
loop_
_entity_poly.entity_id
_entity_poly.type
_entity_poly.pdbx_seq_one_letter_code
_entity_poly.pdbx_strand_id
1 'polypeptide(L)'
;MSELKESDNLNSVVFLSRISTLIQTVADNLRDNRLDRRAIQKLLLEYSARAESDGRLINASRQSPHHPTPDKPTIASAPGSGCFPAATSHIRIARPCRDFVAAERFYVTGLGLKVLWRSGPAHEVEGGHELLMLGWPDAAWHLELVLDPAGKNPPRPTEEDLLVIYVDGSIDPVVVERLIEAGGRRVQHPNEYWEKWGVTIKDPDGYLLTLCQRAWKNA
;
A
#
# COMPACT_ATOMS: atom_id res chain seq x y z
N MET A 1 49.98 39.86 43.32
CA MET A 1 49.60 40.32 41.97
C MET A 1 49.97 39.33 40.84
N SER A 2 50.70 38.24 41.11
CA SER A 2 50.99 37.19 40.11
C SER A 2 49.93 36.08 40.05
N GLU A 3 49.43 35.60 41.19
CA GLU A 3 48.48 34.47 41.24
C GLU A 3 47.13 34.74 40.55
N LEU A 4 46.62 35.98 40.63
CA LEU A 4 45.37 36.39 39.96
C LEU A 4 45.48 36.39 38.43
N LYS A 5 46.67 36.67 37.86
CA LYS A 5 46.90 36.61 36.41
C LYS A 5 47.04 35.17 35.91
N GLU A 6 47.58 34.29 36.73
CA GLU A 6 47.80 32.89 36.39
C GLU A 6 46.48 32.11 36.42
N SER A 7 45.59 32.39 37.39
CA SER A 7 44.24 31.81 37.43
C SER A 7 43.34 32.27 36.28
N ASP A 8 43.43 33.55 35.89
CA ASP A 8 42.66 34.09 34.76
C ASP A 8 43.15 33.55 33.41
N ASN A 9 44.46 33.33 33.28
CA ASN A 9 45.05 32.71 32.10
C ASN A 9 44.67 31.23 32.00
N LEU A 10 44.68 30.49 33.12
CA LEU A 10 44.22 29.10 33.16
C LEU A 10 42.73 28.98 32.79
N ASN A 11 41.88 29.89 33.28
CA ASN A 11 40.47 29.95 32.91
C ASN A 11 40.26 30.30 31.43
N SER A 12 41.04 31.25 30.90
CA SER A 12 40.97 31.64 29.48
C SER A 12 41.39 30.50 28.55
N VAL A 13 42.44 29.76 28.91
CA VAL A 13 42.92 28.59 28.14
C VAL A 13 41.89 27.46 28.17
N VAL A 14 41.29 27.18 29.32
CA VAL A 14 40.21 26.17 29.44
C VAL A 14 38.98 26.58 28.65
N PHE A 15 38.62 27.87 28.67
CA PHE A 15 37.50 28.39 27.90
C PHE A 15 37.71 28.28 26.38
N LEU A 16 38.89 28.68 25.90
CA LEU A 16 39.25 28.57 24.47
C LEU A 16 39.32 27.11 24.01
N SER A 17 39.81 26.19 24.85
CA SER A 17 39.80 24.75 24.56
C SER A 17 38.37 24.20 24.44
N ARG A 18 37.45 24.60 25.32
CA ARG A 18 36.03 24.22 25.23
C ARG A 18 35.36 24.76 23.97
N ILE A 19 35.65 26.01 23.58
CA ILE A 19 35.16 26.59 22.32
C ILE A 19 35.69 25.80 21.13
N SER A 20 36.98 25.46 21.11
CA SER A 20 37.59 24.66 20.04
C SER A 20 36.92 23.30 19.87
N THR A 21 36.69 22.57 20.98
CA THR A 21 35.99 21.28 20.95
C THR A 21 34.57 21.43 20.43
N LEU A 22 33.84 22.46 20.87
CA LEU A 22 32.47 22.73 20.40
C LEU A 22 32.43 23.03 18.90
N ILE A 23 33.34 23.88 18.41
CA ILE A 23 33.44 24.20 16.97
C ILE A 23 33.80 22.96 16.17
N GLN A 24 34.70 22.10 16.66
CA GLN A 24 35.09 20.86 16.01
C GLN A 24 33.90 19.88 15.93
N THR A 25 33.16 19.70 17.03
CA THR A 25 31.95 18.88 17.05
C THR A 25 30.87 19.43 16.11
N VAL A 26 30.69 20.75 16.03
CA VAL A 26 29.76 21.37 15.08
C VAL A 26 30.24 21.16 13.64
N ALA A 27 31.53 21.31 13.36
CA ALA A 27 32.10 21.10 12.03
C ALA A 27 32.01 19.63 11.57
N ASP A 28 32.25 18.68 12.48
CA ASP A 28 32.12 17.25 12.22
C ASP A 28 30.66 16.87 12.02
N ASN A 29 29.74 17.36 12.87
CA ASN A 29 28.30 17.17 12.68
C ASN A 29 27.80 17.78 11.36
N LEU A 30 28.32 18.95 10.94
CA LEU A 30 27.98 19.56 9.65
C LEU A 30 28.58 18.80 8.46
N ARG A 31 29.77 18.21 8.62
CA ARG A 31 30.43 17.36 7.62
C ARG A 31 29.70 16.02 7.45
N ASP A 32 29.21 15.46 8.55
CA ASP A 32 28.44 14.22 8.58
C ASP A 32 26.98 14.42 8.17
N ASN A 33 26.47 15.65 8.27
CA ASN A 33 25.23 16.10 7.61
C ASN A 33 25.42 16.28 6.09
N ARG A 34 26.11 15.33 5.45
CA ARG A 34 25.95 15.03 4.04
C ARG A 34 24.54 14.48 3.86
N LEU A 35 23.56 15.39 3.87
CA LEU A 35 22.24 15.14 3.32
C LEU A 35 22.48 14.51 1.95
N ASP A 36 22.20 13.22 1.82
CA ASP A 36 22.35 12.51 0.57
C ASP A 36 21.32 13.12 -0.37
N ARG A 37 21.77 14.12 -1.12
CA ARG A 37 20.93 14.92 -2.00
C ARG A 37 20.23 14.02 -3.02
N ARG A 38 20.82 12.88 -3.39
CA ARG A 38 20.19 11.91 -4.28
C ARG A 38 19.10 11.12 -3.56
N ALA A 39 19.35 10.67 -2.33
CA ALA A 39 18.33 9.98 -1.54
C ALA A 39 17.14 10.91 -1.21
N ILE A 40 17.40 12.17 -0.86
CA ILE A 40 16.37 13.16 -0.57
C ILE A 40 15.62 13.55 -1.85
N GLN A 41 16.32 13.76 -2.97
CA GLN A 41 15.67 14.01 -4.25
C GLN A 41 14.79 12.82 -4.66
N LYS A 42 15.25 11.59 -4.46
CA LYS A 42 14.46 10.38 -4.70
C LYS A 42 13.21 10.36 -3.82
N LEU A 43 13.34 10.62 -2.52
CA LEU A 43 12.22 10.70 -1.59
C LEU A 43 11.22 11.81 -1.93
N LEU A 44 11.72 12.98 -2.36
CA LEU A 44 10.88 14.11 -2.78
C LEU A 44 10.14 13.82 -4.09
N LEU A 45 10.79 13.13 -5.05
CA LEU A 45 10.15 12.70 -6.29
C LEU A 45 9.10 11.60 -6.04
N GLU A 46 9.41 10.64 -5.16
CA GLU A 46 8.44 9.62 -4.72
C GLU A 46 7.25 10.26 -3.99
N TYR A 47 7.51 11.26 -3.13
CA TYR A 47 6.45 12.02 -2.46
C TYR A 47 5.62 12.85 -3.46
N SER A 48 6.26 13.49 -4.44
CA SER A 48 5.57 14.26 -5.49
C SER A 48 4.68 13.37 -6.36
N ALA A 49 5.18 12.20 -6.79
CA ALA A 49 4.41 11.23 -7.54
C ALA A 49 3.22 10.71 -6.72
N ARG A 50 3.42 10.48 -5.42
CA ARG A 50 2.38 10.05 -4.50
C ARG A 50 1.33 11.14 -4.23
N ALA A 51 1.76 12.39 -4.08
CA ALA A 51 0.87 13.54 -3.93
C ALA A 51 0.07 13.81 -5.22
N GLU A 52 0.65 13.58 -6.40
CA GLU A 52 -0.08 13.60 -7.67
C GLU A 52 -1.10 12.45 -7.77
N SER A 53 -0.73 11.24 -7.39
CA SER A 53 -1.61 10.07 -7.38
C SER A 53 -2.78 10.27 -6.39
N ASP A 54 -2.48 10.70 -5.16
CA ASP A 54 -3.47 11.07 -4.14
C ASP A 54 -4.34 12.25 -4.62
N GLY A 55 -3.74 13.24 -5.29
CA GLY A 55 -4.47 14.35 -5.92
C GLY A 55 -5.39 13.89 -7.06
N ARG A 56 -5.00 12.89 -7.85
CA ARG A 56 -5.84 12.26 -8.88
C ARG A 56 -6.95 11.41 -8.26
N LEU A 57 -6.71 10.72 -7.15
CA LEU A 57 -7.74 9.98 -6.42
C LEU A 57 -8.76 10.92 -5.77
N ILE A 58 -8.29 12.01 -5.15
CA ILE A 58 -9.13 13.08 -4.62
C ILE A 58 -9.92 13.74 -5.76
N ASN A 59 -9.29 14.01 -6.90
CA ASN A 59 -9.98 14.57 -8.07
C ASN A 59 -10.93 13.57 -8.73
N ALA A 60 -10.64 12.27 -8.79
CA ALA A 60 -11.56 11.25 -9.30
C ALA A 60 -12.78 11.09 -8.38
N SER A 61 -12.59 11.24 -7.06
CA SER A 61 -13.69 11.26 -6.09
C SER A 61 -14.51 12.57 -6.12
N ARG A 62 -13.94 13.69 -6.60
CA ARG A 62 -14.59 15.01 -6.73
C ARG A 62 -15.14 15.28 -8.13
N GLN A 63 -14.58 14.66 -9.17
CA GLN A 63 -15.02 14.77 -10.55
C GLN A 63 -16.09 13.72 -10.84
N SER A 64 -17.29 14.00 -10.33
CA SER A 64 -18.51 13.82 -11.11
C SER A 64 -19.49 14.93 -10.74
N PRO A 65 -19.25 16.17 -11.21
CA PRO A 65 -20.31 17.16 -11.22
C PRO A 65 -21.30 16.74 -12.33
N HIS A 66 -22.48 16.28 -11.95
CA HIS A 66 -23.62 16.01 -12.84
C HIS A 66 -23.42 14.98 -13.96
N HIS A 67 -23.15 13.72 -13.62
CA HIS A 67 -23.72 12.63 -14.41
C HIS A 67 -25.09 12.28 -13.81
N PRO A 68 -26.20 12.30 -14.57
CA PRO A 68 -27.47 11.81 -14.04
C PRO A 68 -27.27 10.34 -13.65
N THR A 69 -27.49 10.01 -12.38
CA THR A 69 -27.47 8.64 -11.90
C THR A 69 -28.55 7.87 -12.65
N PRO A 70 -28.22 6.87 -13.47
CA PRO A 70 -29.23 6.14 -14.21
C PRO A 70 -29.97 5.18 -13.27
N ASP A 71 -31.29 5.08 -13.40
CA ASP A 71 -32.10 4.12 -12.61
C ASP A 71 -31.77 2.65 -12.93
N LYS A 72 -31.23 2.39 -14.13
CA LYS A 72 -30.89 1.05 -14.64
C LYS A 72 -29.64 1.10 -15.54
N PRO A 73 -28.93 -0.03 -15.73
CA PRO A 73 -27.83 -0.10 -16.68
C PRO A 73 -28.27 0.37 -18.07
N THR A 74 -27.51 1.27 -18.67
CA THR A 74 -27.77 1.74 -20.04
C THR A 74 -27.03 0.83 -21.02
N ILE A 75 -27.80 0.11 -21.84
CA ILE A 75 -27.27 -0.63 -23.00
C ILE A 75 -27.48 0.25 -24.22
N ALA A 76 -26.44 0.40 -25.05
CA ALA A 76 -26.53 1.20 -26.26
C ALA A 76 -27.63 0.65 -27.20
N SER A 77 -28.42 1.55 -27.79
CA SER A 77 -29.58 1.20 -28.60
C SER A 77 -29.24 0.60 -29.97
N ALA A 78 -27.97 0.68 -30.39
CA ALA A 78 -27.49 0.11 -31.64
C ALA A 78 -26.14 -0.62 -31.44
N PRO A 79 -25.89 -1.73 -32.14
CA PRO A 79 -24.57 -2.34 -32.18
C PRO A 79 -23.50 -1.33 -32.64
N GLY A 80 -22.37 -1.26 -31.92
CA GLY A 80 -21.25 -0.38 -32.27
C GLY A 80 -21.37 1.08 -31.80
N SER A 81 -22.48 1.49 -31.17
CA SER A 81 -22.63 2.84 -30.60
C SER A 81 -22.30 2.93 -29.10
N GLY A 82 -21.99 1.81 -28.47
CA GLY A 82 -21.54 1.72 -27.07
C GLY A 82 -20.03 1.60 -26.94
N CYS A 83 -19.54 1.70 -25.69
CA CYS A 83 -18.15 1.40 -25.35
C CYS A 83 -17.94 -0.12 -25.24
N PHE A 84 -16.79 -0.62 -25.71
CA PHE A 84 -16.37 -2.01 -25.52
C PHE A 84 -15.33 -2.11 -24.40
N PRO A 85 -15.24 -3.24 -23.69
CA PRO A 85 -14.09 -3.53 -22.83
C PRO A 85 -12.79 -3.45 -23.64
N ALA A 86 -11.77 -2.84 -23.05
CA ALA A 86 -10.45 -2.71 -23.64
C ALA A 86 -9.39 -3.32 -22.71
N ALA A 87 -8.18 -3.54 -23.22
CA ALA A 87 -7.06 -4.03 -22.42
C ALA A 87 -6.69 -3.09 -21.25
N THR A 88 -7.12 -1.83 -21.31
CA THR A 88 -6.93 -0.79 -20.28
C THR A 88 -8.14 -0.61 -19.36
N SER A 89 -9.21 -1.39 -19.54
CA SER A 89 -10.37 -1.34 -18.65
C SER A 89 -9.95 -1.71 -17.22
N HIS A 90 -10.37 -0.89 -16.26
CA HIS A 90 -10.11 -1.14 -14.84
C HIS A 90 -10.92 -2.34 -14.34
N ILE A 91 -10.30 -3.20 -13.53
CA ILE A 91 -10.93 -4.40 -12.97
C ILE A 91 -11.22 -4.20 -11.48
N ARG A 92 -12.45 -4.50 -11.05
CA ARG A 92 -12.82 -4.62 -9.64
C ARG A 92 -13.08 -6.08 -9.31
N ILE A 93 -12.42 -6.59 -8.26
CA ILE A 93 -12.67 -7.93 -7.74
C ILE A 93 -13.43 -7.78 -6.42
N ALA A 94 -14.75 -7.95 -6.49
CA ALA A 94 -15.63 -7.86 -5.33
C ALA A 94 -15.76 -9.22 -4.63
N ARG A 95 -15.59 -9.26 -3.32
CA ARG A 95 -15.78 -10.47 -2.52
C ARG A 95 -16.21 -10.17 -1.09
N PRO A 96 -16.92 -11.10 -0.43
CA PRO A 96 -17.27 -10.95 0.97
C PRO A 96 -16.04 -10.86 1.88
N CYS A 97 -16.20 -10.20 3.02
CA CYS A 97 -15.22 -10.10 4.08
C CYS A 97 -15.91 -10.24 5.44
N ARG A 98 -15.25 -10.88 6.41
CA ARG A 98 -15.80 -10.99 7.78
C ARG A 98 -15.37 -9.85 8.69
N ASP A 99 -14.18 -9.30 8.46
CA ASP A 99 -13.58 -8.31 9.34
C ASP A 99 -12.60 -7.41 8.56
N PHE A 100 -12.97 -6.14 8.41
CA PHE A 100 -12.11 -5.15 7.75
C PHE A 100 -10.80 -4.90 8.50
N VAL A 101 -10.77 -4.98 9.83
CA VAL A 101 -9.52 -4.78 10.59
C VAL A 101 -8.52 -5.89 10.27
N ALA A 102 -8.99 -7.15 10.26
CA ALA A 102 -8.16 -8.28 9.88
C ALA A 102 -7.71 -8.19 8.41
N ALA A 103 -8.63 -7.84 7.51
CA ALA A 103 -8.32 -7.70 6.09
C ALA A 103 -7.33 -6.56 5.82
N GLU A 104 -7.48 -5.41 6.46
CA GLU A 104 -6.55 -4.28 6.33
C GLU A 104 -5.18 -4.63 6.90
N ARG A 105 -5.12 -5.29 8.06
CA ARG A 105 -3.84 -5.77 8.59
C ARG A 105 -3.15 -6.65 7.55
N PHE A 106 -3.85 -7.64 6.99
CA PHE A 106 -3.28 -8.54 5.98
C PHE A 106 -2.87 -7.82 4.69
N TYR A 107 -3.78 -7.09 4.06
CA TYR A 107 -3.56 -6.50 2.74
C TYR A 107 -2.78 -5.19 2.76
N VAL A 108 -2.99 -4.33 3.74
CA VAL A 108 -2.30 -3.02 3.83
C VAL A 108 -0.96 -3.16 4.54
N THR A 109 -0.94 -3.81 5.71
CA THR A 109 0.31 -3.94 6.49
C THR A 109 1.17 -5.10 5.98
N GLY A 110 0.56 -6.24 5.67
CA GLY A 110 1.25 -7.42 5.15
C GLY A 110 1.70 -7.25 3.69
N LEU A 111 0.75 -7.08 2.76
CA LEU A 111 1.04 -7.00 1.32
C LEU A 111 1.51 -5.61 0.86
N GLY A 112 1.12 -4.55 1.55
CA GLY A 112 1.48 -3.17 1.18
C GLY A 112 0.47 -2.46 0.27
N LEU A 113 -0.76 -2.98 0.11
CA LEU A 113 -1.85 -2.26 -0.56
C LEU A 113 -2.21 -0.97 0.21
N LYS A 114 -3.07 -0.15 -0.39
CA LYS A 114 -3.64 1.05 0.22
C LYS A 114 -5.16 0.96 0.25
N VAL A 115 -5.74 1.61 1.26
CA VAL A 115 -7.17 1.92 1.27
C VAL A 115 -7.41 2.99 0.22
N LEU A 116 -8.12 2.64 -0.84
CA LEU A 116 -8.47 3.55 -1.93
C LEU A 116 -9.77 4.30 -1.60
N TRP A 117 -10.71 3.61 -0.95
CA TRP A 117 -12.01 4.15 -0.57
C TRP A 117 -12.65 3.29 0.52
N ARG A 118 -13.50 3.92 1.35
CA ARG A 118 -14.34 3.25 2.34
C ARG A 118 -15.72 3.89 2.35
N SER A 119 -16.75 3.08 2.51
CA SER A 119 -18.12 3.57 2.69
C SER A 119 -18.37 4.11 4.11
N GLY A 120 -19.48 4.82 4.28
CA GLY A 120 -20.11 5.01 5.58
C GLY A 120 -20.80 3.73 6.07
N PRO A 121 -21.52 3.80 7.21
CA PRO A 121 -22.30 2.67 7.74
C PRO A 121 -23.29 2.12 6.72
N ALA A 122 -23.55 0.80 6.76
CA ALA A 122 -24.36 0.08 5.76
C ALA A 122 -25.68 0.77 5.37
N HIS A 123 -26.40 1.38 6.32
CA HIS A 123 -27.69 2.04 6.08
C HIS A 123 -27.61 3.34 5.27
N GLU A 124 -26.41 3.90 5.11
CA GLU A 124 -26.14 5.11 4.31
C GLU A 124 -25.61 4.76 2.91
N VAL A 125 -25.36 3.48 2.64
CA VAL A 125 -24.76 3.00 1.40
C VAL A 125 -25.81 2.35 0.53
N GLU A 126 -25.81 2.69 -0.76
CA GLU A 126 -26.64 2.01 -1.74
C GLU A 126 -26.36 0.50 -1.71
N GLY A 127 -27.42 -0.30 -1.54
CA GLY A 127 -27.30 -1.76 -1.41
C GLY A 127 -27.14 -2.28 0.03
N GLY A 128 -26.97 -1.41 1.04
CA GLY A 128 -27.07 -1.82 2.45
C GLY A 128 -25.86 -2.57 3.00
N HIS A 129 -24.66 -2.34 2.46
CA HIS A 129 -23.43 -3.02 2.86
C HIS A 129 -22.29 -2.05 3.12
N GLU A 130 -21.43 -2.38 4.08
CA GLU A 130 -20.19 -1.64 4.27
C GLU A 130 -19.14 -2.15 3.28
N LEU A 131 -18.38 -1.23 2.69
CA LEU A 131 -17.45 -1.51 1.61
C LEU A 131 -16.07 -0.95 1.95
N LEU A 132 -15.05 -1.73 1.61
CA LEU A 132 -13.65 -1.35 1.71
C LEU A 132 -12.94 -1.68 0.39
N MET A 133 -12.40 -0.66 -0.29
CA MET A 133 -11.66 -0.83 -1.53
C MET A 133 -10.15 -0.77 -1.28
N LEU A 134 -9.43 -1.83 -1.66
CA LEU A 134 -7.99 -1.97 -1.44
C LEU A 134 -7.23 -2.18 -2.76
N GLY A 135 -6.13 -1.46 -2.95
CA GLY A 135 -5.27 -1.62 -4.13
C GLY A 135 -4.01 -0.78 -4.07
N TRP A 136 -3.14 -0.90 -5.06
CA TRP A 136 -2.06 0.06 -5.24
C TRP A 136 -2.59 1.28 -6.00
N PRO A 137 -2.23 2.51 -5.59
CA PRO A 137 -2.47 3.69 -6.42
C PRO A 137 -1.90 3.43 -7.82
N ASP A 138 -2.68 3.73 -8.85
CA ASP A 138 -2.35 3.53 -10.28
C ASP A 138 -2.40 2.09 -10.81
N ALA A 139 -2.70 1.08 -9.99
CA ALA A 139 -2.98 -0.26 -10.50
C ALA A 139 -4.30 -0.28 -11.31
N ALA A 140 -4.32 -1.02 -12.42
CA ALA A 140 -5.53 -1.23 -13.24
C ALA A 140 -6.56 -2.19 -12.59
N TRP A 141 -6.35 -2.55 -11.33
CA TRP A 141 -7.27 -3.39 -10.57
C TRP A 141 -7.29 -3.04 -9.08
N HIS A 142 -8.39 -3.35 -8.41
CA HIS A 142 -8.48 -3.30 -6.95
C HIS A 142 -9.42 -4.38 -6.41
N LEU A 143 -9.28 -4.68 -5.13
CA LEU A 143 -10.22 -5.49 -4.35
C LEU A 143 -11.34 -4.59 -3.82
N GLU A 144 -12.57 -5.07 -3.87
CA GLU A 144 -13.70 -4.56 -3.08
C GLU A 144 -14.08 -5.64 -2.07
N LEU A 145 -13.95 -5.30 -0.79
CA LEU A 145 -14.33 -6.15 0.32
C LEU A 145 -15.68 -5.69 0.84
N VAL A 146 -16.63 -6.62 0.91
CA VAL A 146 -18.01 -6.35 1.33
C VAL A 146 -18.24 -6.97 2.70
N LEU A 147 -18.49 -6.12 3.69
CA LEU A 147 -18.89 -6.56 5.02
C LEU A 147 -20.41 -6.57 5.11
N ASP A 148 -20.97 -7.75 5.39
CA ASP A 148 -22.39 -7.93 5.69
C ASP A 148 -22.56 -8.09 7.21
N PRO A 149 -23.06 -7.07 7.93
CA PRO A 149 -23.28 -7.15 9.37
C PRO A 149 -24.25 -8.27 9.77
N ALA A 150 -25.13 -8.70 8.86
CA ALA A 150 -26.06 -9.80 9.12
C ALA A 150 -25.45 -11.18 8.84
N GLY A 151 -24.22 -11.24 8.29
CA GLY A 151 -23.48 -12.48 8.05
C GLY A 151 -24.13 -13.44 7.05
N LYS A 152 -25.01 -12.95 6.17
CA LYS A 152 -25.78 -13.80 5.24
C LYS A 152 -24.91 -14.35 4.12
N ASN A 153 -23.90 -13.59 3.72
CA ASN A 153 -22.99 -13.93 2.63
C ASN A 153 -21.54 -14.06 3.11
N PRO A 154 -21.19 -15.09 3.91
CA PRO A 154 -19.81 -15.25 4.39
C PRO A 154 -18.85 -15.63 3.24
N PRO A 155 -17.55 -15.34 3.37
CA PRO A 155 -16.51 -15.85 2.47
C PRO A 155 -16.57 -17.38 2.33
N ARG A 156 -16.52 -17.85 1.09
CA ARG A 156 -16.47 -19.28 0.70
C ARG A 156 -15.51 -19.55 -0.47
N PRO A 157 -14.23 -19.16 -0.38
CA PRO A 157 -13.26 -19.49 -1.42
C PRO A 157 -13.02 -21.00 -1.51
N THR A 158 -12.79 -21.45 -2.74
CA THR A 158 -12.26 -22.76 -3.08
C THR A 158 -10.74 -22.70 -3.19
N GLU A 159 -10.12 -23.86 -3.37
CA GLU A 159 -8.67 -23.95 -3.58
C GLU A 159 -8.22 -23.33 -4.92
N GLU A 160 -9.15 -23.14 -5.87
CA GLU A 160 -8.87 -22.56 -7.19
C GLU A 160 -9.16 -21.05 -7.27
N ASP A 161 -9.59 -20.42 -6.16
CA ASP A 161 -9.83 -18.97 -6.08
C ASP A 161 -8.57 -18.22 -5.64
N LEU A 162 -7.57 -18.19 -6.52
CA LEU A 162 -6.28 -17.51 -6.28
C LEU A 162 -6.29 -16.05 -6.76
N LEU A 163 -5.81 -15.15 -5.90
CA LEU A 163 -5.25 -13.87 -6.30
C LEU A 163 -3.75 -14.07 -6.53
N VAL A 164 -3.30 -14.05 -7.79
CA VAL A 164 -1.90 -14.27 -8.13
C VAL A 164 -1.21 -12.96 -8.47
N ILE A 165 -0.09 -12.67 -7.80
CA ILE A 165 0.78 -11.53 -8.09
C ILE A 165 2.10 -12.04 -8.66
N TYR A 166 2.33 -11.78 -9.94
CA TYR A 166 3.60 -12.09 -10.61
C TYR A 166 4.63 -11.02 -10.27
N VAL A 167 5.69 -11.40 -9.54
CA VAL A 167 6.71 -10.45 -9.04
C VAL A 167 7.92 -10.31 -9.98
N ASP A 168 8.01 -11.13 -11.03
CA ASP A 168 9.11 -11.13 -12.02
C ASP A 168 10.51 -11.18 -11.38
N GLY A 169 10.76 -12.25 -10.62
CA GLY A 169 12.00 -12.46 -9.88
C GLY A 169 11.79 -13.23 -8.59
N SER A 170 12.87 -13.45 -7.84
CA SER A 170 12.79 -14.12 -6.54
C SER A 170 11.88 -13.33 -5.58
N ILE A 171 10.98 -14.05 -4.91
CA ILE A 171 10.08 -13.47 -3.91
C ILE A 171 10.91 -13.09 -2.67
N ASP A 172 10.83 -11.83 -2.25
CA ASP A 172 11.51 -11.36 -1.05
C ASP A 172 10.87 -12.00 0.21
N PRO A 173 11.64 -12.70 1.06
CA PRO A 173 11.12 -13.35 2.26
C PRO A 173 10.44 -12.36 3.22
N VAL A 174 10.85 -11.09 3.24
CA VAL A 174 10.25 -10.06 4.12
C VAL A 174 8.76 -9.87 3.82
N VAL A 175 8.34 -9.98 2.56
CA VAL A 175 6.91 -9.86 2.21
C VAL A 175 6.12 -11.06 2.74
N VAL A 176 6.69 -12.27 2.64
CA VAL A 176 6.05 -13.50 3.16
C VAL A 176 5.94 -13.44 4.68
N GLU A 177 6.99 -13.02 5.37
CA GLU A 177 7.02 -12.86 6.83
C GLU A 177 5.97 -11.86 7.29
N ARG A 178 5.92 -10.67 6.68
CA ARG A 178 4.91 -9.64 7.00
C ARG A 178 3.49 -10.14 6.78
N LEU A 179 3.23 -10.89 5.71
CA LEU A 179 1.91 -11.47 5.45
C LEU A 179 1.51 -12.46 6.55
N ILE A 180 2.45 -13.27 7.04
CA ILE A 180 2.20 -14.22 8.14
C ILE A 180 1.97 -13.47 9.46
N GLU A 181 2.84 -12.51 9.80
CA GLU A 181 2.70 -11.66 10.98
C GLU A 181 1.41 -10.83 10.97
N ALA A 182 0.90 -10.51 9.77
CA ALA A 182 -0.35 -9.81 9.58
C ALA A 182 -1.60 -10.69 9.72
N GLY A 183 -1.45 -11.95 10.12
CA GLY A 183 -2.56 -12.90 10.33
C GLY A 183 -2.76 -13.89 9.17
N GLY A 184 -1.89 -13.85 8.16
CA GLY A 184 -1.86 -14.82 7.08
C GLY A 184 -1.30 -16.17 7.51
N ARG A 185 -1.61 -17.20 6.73
CA ARG A 185 -1.02 -18.53 6.92
C ARG A 185 -0.48 -19.07 5.62
N ARG A 186 0.83 -19.31 5.56
CA ARG A 186 1.42 -20.04 4.43
C ARG A 186 0.81 -21.44 4.34
N VAL A 187 0.42 -21.83 3.13
CA VAL A 187 -0.17 -23.13 2.83
C VAL A 187 0.55 -23.77 1.65
N GLN A 188 0.56 -25.09 1.61
CA GLN A 188 0.90 -25.83 0.40
C GLN A 188 -0.32 -25.87 -0.51
N HIS A 189 -0.11 -25.58 -1.79
CA HIS A 189 -1.14 -25.71 -2.82
C HIS A 189 -1.10 -27.12 -3.44
N PRO A 190 -2.25 -27.78 -3.70
CA PRO A 190 -2.27 -29.13 -4.28
C PRO A 190 -1.67 -29.20 -5.69
N ASN A 191 -1.85 -28.15 -6.48
CA ASN A 191 -1.18 -28.01 -7.78
C ASN A 191 0.33 -27.72 -7.62
N GLU A 192 1.17 -28.69 -7.99
CA GLU A 192 2.65 -28.61 -7.95
C GLU A 192 3.22 -27.39 -8.68
N TYR A 193 2.51 -26.84 -9.67
CA TYR A 193 2.93 -25.63 -10.36
C TYR A 193 3.10 -24.46 -9.38
N TRP A 194 2.16 -24.29 -8.45
CA TRP A 194 2.19 -23.21 -7.48
C TRP A 194 3.24 -23.43 -6.39
N GLU A 195 3.52 -24.69 -6.03
CA GLU A 195 4.64 -25.01 -5.12
C GLU A 195 6.01 -24.79 -5.77
N LYS A 196 6.10 -24.99 -7.09
CA LYS A 196 7.33 -24.78 -7.85
C LYS A 196 7.64 -23.31 -8.10
N TRP A 197 6.62 -22.50 -8.37
CA TRP A 197 6.80 -21.13 -8.87
C TRP A 197 6.31 -20.05 -7.92
N GLY A 198 5.65 -20.40 -6.82
CA GLY A 198 5.06 -19.41 -5.94
C GLY A 198 5.10 -19.75 -4.46
N VAL A 199 4.65 -18.77 -3.68
CA VAL A 199 4.37 -18.90 -2.25
C VAL A 199 2.91 -18.53 -2.05
N THR A 200 2.12 -19.47 -1.53
CA THR A 200 0.69 -19.28 -1.31
C THR A 200 0.41 -19.01 0.17
N ILE A 201 -0.30 -17.92 0.43
CA ILE A 201 -0.72 -17.48 1.76
C ILE A 201 -2.24 -17.40 1.78
N LYS A 202 -2.85 -18.06 2.75
CA LYS A 202 -4.27 -17.93 3.06
C LYS A 202 -4.49 -16.65 3.88
N ASP A 203 -5.39 -15.79 3.42
CA ASP A 203 -5.81 -14.58 4.13
C ASP A 203 -6.76 -14.92 5.31
N PRO A 204 -7.15 -13.93 6.16
CA PRO A 204 -8.04 -14.17 7.30
C PRO A 204 -9.41 -14.77 6.95
N ASP A 205 -9.89 -14.55 5.72
CA ASP A 205 -11.19 -15.02 5.24
C ASP A 205 -11.09 -16.34 4.46
N GLY A 206 -9.88 -16.84 4.24
CA GLY A 206 -9.60 -18.12 3.61
C GLY A 206 -9.21 -18.04 2.14
N TYR A 207 -9.17 -16.84 1.55
CA TYR A 207 -8.77 -16.65 0.16
C TYR A 207 -7.28 -16.91 -0.01
N LEU A 208 -6.88 -17.36 -1.20
CA LEU A 208 -5.50 -17.65 -1.51
C LEU A 208 -4.85 -16.47 -2.23
N LEU A 209 -3.79 -15.92 -1.63
CA LEU A 209 -2.87 -15.00 -2.28
C LEU A 209 -1.60 -15.76 -2.64
N THR A 210 -1.23 -15.77 -3.92
CA THR A 210 0.00 -16.40 -4.39
C THR A 210 0.95 -15.37 -4.98
N LEU A 211 2.12 -15.23 -4.38
CA LEU A 211 3.24 -14.50 -4.98
C LEU A 211 3.95 -15.47 -5.92
N CYS A 212 4.08 -15.12 -7.19
CA CYS A 212 4.66 -15.98 -8.22
C CYS A 212 5.93 -15.35 -8.77
N GLN A 213 7.05 -16.09 -8.76
CA GLN A 213 8.36 -15.57 -9.16
C GLN A 213 8.51 -15.32 -10.67
N ARG A 214 7.52 -15.74 -11.47
CA ARG A 214 7.57 -15.58 -12.92
C ARG A 214 7.14 -14.17 -13.33
N ALA A 215 7.56 -13.75 -14.52
CA ALA A 215 6.88 -12.70 -15.27
C ALA A 215 5.59 -13.23 -15.90
N TRP A 216 4.65 -12.32 -16.20
CA TRP A 216 3.51 -12.59 -17.05
C TRP A 216 3.33 -11.50 -18.11
N LYS A 217 2.98 -11.90 -19.33
CA LYS A 217 2.61 -11.00 -20.43
C LYS A 217 1.40 -11.58 -21.13
N ASN A 218 0.40 -10.73 -21.42
CA ASN A 218 -0.81 -11.09 -22.17
C ASN A 218 -0.60 -11.00 -23.71
N ALA A 219 0.66 -11.05 -24.15
CA ALA A 219 1.08 -10.80 -25.53
C ALA A 219 1.36 -12.10 -26.29
#